data_AF-A0A7C4E314-F1
#
_entry.id   AF-A0A7C4E314-F1
#
_cell.length_a   1.000
_cell.length_b   1.000
_cell.length_c   1.000
_cell.angle_alpha   90.00
_cell.angle_beta   90.00
_cell.angle_gamma   90.00
#
_symmetry.space_group_name_H-M   'P 1'
#
loop_
_entity.id
_entity.type
_entity.pdbx_description
1 polymer ?
#
loop_
_entity_poly.entity_id
_entity_poly.type
_entity_poly.pdbx_seq_one_letter_code
_entity_poly.pdbx_strand_id
1 'polypeptide(L)'
;MGEEEREELEIEAPSEKAEEKPKFSLGAIIEWVLSHVLQLVIAGIVASVVAFIVVTQMRAKISEEITVQVGPIKKEPPPMTFDLGVFQINTADIDEPHFVRMKIYLAYPEKSTALSLELGQRK
;
A
#
# COMPACT_ATOMS: atom_id res chain seq x y z
N MET A 1 86.76 -11.02 -38.22
CA MET A 1 87.21 -10.68 -36.86
C MET A 1 85.96 -10.33 -36.08
N GLY A 2 85.47 -11.32 -35.34
CA GLY A 2 84.42 -11.11 -34.35
C GLY A 2 85.11 -10.76 -33.04
N GLU A 3 84.62 -9.72 -32.38
CA GLU A 3 84.93 -9.37 -31.00
C GLU A 3 83.60 -9.59 -30.27
N GLU A 4 83.36 -10.81 -29.79
CA GLU A 4 83.62 -11.27 -28.43
C GLU A 4 82.96 -10.38 -27.36
N GLU A 5 81.85 -10.95 -26.87
CA GLU A 5 81.01 -10.59 -25.74
C GLU A 5 81.82 -10.21 -24.50
N ARG A 6 81.49 -9.07 -23.90
CA ARG A 6 81.66 -8.83 -22.47
C ARG A 6 80.34 -8.33 -21.91
N GLU A 7 79.58 -9.27 -21.37
CA GLU A 7 78.53 -9.00 -20.39
C GLU A 7 79.14 -8.28 -19.19
N GLU A 8 78.75 -7.01 -18.98
CA GLU A 8 78.76 -6.40 -17.66
C GLU A 8 77.30 -6.12 -17.28
N LEU A 9 76.75 -7.06 -16.52
CA LEU A 9 75.53 -6.90 -15.73
C LEU A 9 75.79 -5.86 -14.64
N GLU A 10 75.34 -4.62 -14.84
CA GLU A 10 75.24 -3.62 -13.78
C GLU A 10 73.77 -3.36 -13.46
N ILE A 11 73.28 -4.24 -12.57
CA ILE A 11 72.49 -3.98 -11.37
C ILE A 11 71.49 -2.82 -11.44
N GLU A 12 70.21 -3.22 -11.30
CA GLU A 12 69.02 -2.42 -11.05
C GLU A 12 69.25 -1.20 -10.13
N ALA A 13 69.00 -0.01 -10.66
CA ALA A 13 68.55 1.14 -9.86
C ALA A 13 67.07 1.37 -10.19
N PRO A 14 66.17 1.38 -9.19
CA PRO A 14 64.74 1.37 -9.44
C PRO A 14 64.30 2.64 -10.17
N SER A 15 63.38 2.47 -11.11
CA SER A 15 62.52 3.55 -11.61
C SER A 15 61.85 4.21 -10.41
N GLU A 16 62.43 5.33 -9.95
CA GLU A 16 61.78 6.24 -9.05
C GLU A 16 60.71 6.96 -9.89
N LYS A 17 59.54 6.33 -9.98
CA LYS A 17 58.29 7.05 -10.17
C LYS A 17 58.33 8.16 -9.13
N ALA A 18 58.58 9.38 -9.57
CA ALA A 18 58.20 10.56 -8.81
C ALA A 18 56.68 10.48 -8.65
N GLU A 19 56.25 9.86 -7.55
CA GLU A 19 54.92 10.03 -7.01
C GLU A 19 54.78 11.52 -6.74
N GLU A 20 54.13 12.24 -7.65
CA GLU A 20 53.57 13.54 -7.36
C GLU A 20 52.55 13.35 -6.23
N LYS A 21 53.04 13.56 -5.00
CA LYS A 21 52.20 13.67 -3.81
C LYS A 21 51.07 14.65 -4.14
N PRO A 22 49.79 14.27 -3.96
CA PRO A 22 48.70 15.21 -4.17
C PRO A 22 48.92 16.36 -3.18
N LYS A 23 49.31 17.53 -3.70
CA LYS A 23 49.31 18.75 -2.93
C LYS A 23 47.83 19.04 -2.66
N PHE A 24 47.34 18.58 -1.51
CA PHE A 24 46.05 18.97 -0.97
C PHE A 24 46.08 20.48 -0.75
N SER A 25 45.77 21.23 -1.80
CA SER A 25 45.55 22.65 -1.71
C SER A 25 44.12 22.84 -1.22
N LEU A 26 43.96 23.61 -0.13
CA LEU A 26 42.65 24.02 0.35
C LEU A 26 41.84 24.69 -0.78
N GLY A 27 42.51 25.34 -1.73
CA GLY A 27 41.90 25.88 -2.94
C GLY A 27 41.26 24.83 -3.85
N ALA A 28 41.91 23.69 -4.09
CA ALA A 28 41.36 22.61 -4.91
C ALA A 28 40.15 21.95 -4.24
N ILE A 29 40.12 21.88 -2.90
CA ILE A 29 38.95 21.38 -2.16
C ILE A 29 37.81 22.38 -2.25
N ILE A 30 38.07 23.67 -2.08
CA ILE A 30 37.04 24.72 -2.18
C ILE A 30 36.45 24.78 -3.60
N GLU A 31 37.27 24.68 -4.64
CA GLU A 31 36.82 24.66 -6.03
C GLU A 31 36.03 23.39 -6.37
N TRP A 32 36.45 22.24 -5.83
CA TRP A 32 35.70 20.98 -5.95
C TRP A 32 34.34 21.07 -5.23
N VAL A 33 34.30 21.63 -4.03
CA VAL A 33 33.06 21.86 -3.28
C VAL A 33 32.15 22.83 -4.03
N LEU A 34 32.64 23.99 -4.51
CA LEU A 34 31.81 24.93 -5.25
C LEU A 34 31.22 24.33 -6.53
N SER A 35 31.98 23.51 -7.25
CA SER A 35 31.51 22.87 -8.49
C SER A 35 30.47 21.76 -8.25
N HIS A 36 30.61 21.00 -7.16
CA HIS A 36 29.73 19.86 -6.87
C HIS A 36 28.54 20.20 -5.95
N VAL A 37 28.64 21.25 -5.14
CA VAL A 37 27.57 21.69 -4.24
C VAL A 37 26.34 22.15 -5.03
N LEU A 38 26.53 22.81 -6.18
CA LEU A 38 25.39 23.26 -6.98
C LEU A 38 24.54 22.08 -7.49
N GLN A 39 25.19 21.00 -7.95
CA GLN A 39 24.50 19.78 -8.37
C GLN A 39 23.78 19.10 -7.21
N LEU A 40 24.40 19.07 -6.03
CA LEU A 40 23.82 18.49 -4.82
C LEU A 40 22.60 19.28 -4.32
N VAL A 41 22.65 20.61 -4.41
CA VAL A 41 21.52 21.49 -4.07
C VAL A 41 20.37 21.27 -5.04
N ILE A 42 20.64 21.20 -6.35
CA ILE A 42 19.61 20.93 -7.37
C ILE A 42 18.98 19.55 -7.14
N ALA A 43 19.78 18.51 -6.89
CA ALA A 43 19.30 17.17 -6.57
C ALA A 43 18.43 17.16 -5.31
N GLY A 44 18.83 17.91 -4.26
CA GLY A 44 18.05 18.07 -3.04
C GLY A 44 16.70 18.75 -3.26
N ILE A 45 16.64 19.79 -4.10
CA ILE A 45 15.39 20.48 -4.45
C ILE A 45 14.46 19.52 -5.21
N VAL A 46 14.98 18.81 -6.22
CA VAL A 46 14.17 17.85 -6.99
C VAL A 46 13.64 16.73 -6.08
N ALA A 47 14.48 16.17 -5.22
CA ALA A 47 14.07 15.15 -4.25
C ALA A 47 12.98 15.66 -3.30
N SER A 48 13.09 16.91 -2.82
CA SER A 48 12.09 17.55 -1.97
C SER A 48 10.74 17.71 -2.67
N VAL A 49 10.74 18.16 -3.93
CA VAL A 49 9.53 18.30 -4.73
C VAL A 49 8.87 16.94 -4.97
N VAL A 50 9.64 15.92 -5.34
CA VAL A 50 9.11 14.56 -5.54
C VAL A 50 8.54 14.00 -4.23
N ALA A 51 9.27 14.15 -3.11
CA ALA A 51 8.79 13.72 -1.81
C ALA A 51 7.48 14.42 -1.41
N PHE A 52 7.37 15.73 -1.66
CA PHE A 52 6.15 16.49 -1.40
C PHE A 52 4.97 15.97 -2.22
N ILE A 53 5.16 15.69 -3.51
CA ILE A 53 4.12 15.12 -4.38
C ILE A 53 3.69 13.74 -3.88
N VAL A 54 4.64 12.86 -3.54
CA VAL A 54 4.34 11.52 -3.03
C VAL A 54 3.57 11.59 -1.71
N VAL A 55 4.01 12.42 -0.76
CA VAL A 55 3.34 12.57 0.54
C VAL A 55 1.94 13.13 0.39
N THR A 56 1.73 14.13 -0.46
CA THR A 56 0.40 14.71 -0.70
C THR A 56 -0.56 13.70 -1.33
N GLN A 57 -0.09 12.91 -2.30
CA GLN A 57 -0.88 11.83 -2.92
C GLN A 57 -1.22 10.71 -1.94
N MET A 58 -0.28 10.31 -1.08
CA MET A 58 -0.54 9.30 -0.05
C MET A 58 -1.54 9.79 1.00
N ARG A 59 -1.44 11.06 1.43
CA ARG A 59 -2.42 11.66 2.36
C ARG A 59 -3.81 11.76 1.76
N ALA A 60 -3.93 12.09 0.47
CA ALA A 60 -5.21 12.11 -0.22
C ALA A 60 -5.87 10.72 -0.24
N LYS A 61 -5.11 9.66 -0.57
CA LYS A 61 -5.60 8.28 -0.59
C LYS A 61 -6.03 7.78 0.79
N ILE A 62 -5.24 8.08 1.83
CA ILE A 62 -5.58 7.70 3.22
C ILE A 62 -6.82 8.46 3.69
N SER A 63 -6.95 9.74 3.35
CA SER A 63 -8.15 10.51 3.69
C SER A 63 -9.40 9.95 3.00
N GLU A 64 -9.28 9.50 1.74
CA GLU A 64 -10.39 8.90 1.00
C GLU A 64 -10.81 7.56 1.60
N GLU A 65 -9.87 6.66 1.91
CA GLU A 65 -10.16 5.38 2.57
C GLU A 65 -10.80 5.56 3.96
N ILE A 66 -10.33 6.52 4.75
CA ILE A 66 -10.90 6.81 6.07
C ILE A 66 -12.30 7.43 5.94
N THR A 67 -12.54 8.29 4.94
CA THR A 67 -13.86 8.89 4.74
C THR A 67 -14.89 7.86 4.26
N VAL A 68 -14.48 6.87 3.46
CA VAL A 68 -15.35 5.77 3.02
C VAL A 68 -15.69 4.82 4.17
N GLN A 69 -14.78 4.61 5.13
CA GLN A 69 -15.02 3.73 6.29
C GLN A 69 -15.66 4.44 7.50
N VAL A 70 -15.55 5.77 7.61
CA VAL A 70 -16.03 6.57 8.75
C VAL A 70 -17.14 7.55 8.36
N GLY A 71 -17.67 7.47 7.13
CA GLY A 71 -19.01 8.00 6.85
C GLY A 71 -19.98 7.42 7.89
N PRO A 72 -20.94 8.20 8.43
CA PRO A 72 -21.89 7.67 9.39
C PRO A 72 -22.56 6.48 8.71
N ILE A 73 -22.29 5.27 9.22
CA ILE A 73 -23.01 4.06 8.83
C ILE A 73 -24.45 4.44 9.02
N LYS A 74 -25.14 4.74 7.93
CA LYS A 74 -26.53 5.15 7.95
C LYS A 74 -27.24 3.89 8.36
N LYS A 75 -27.39 3.71 9.68
CA LYS A 75 -27.98 2.54 10.30
C LYS A 75 -29.34 2.40 9.64
N GLU A 76 -29.45 1.44 8.73
CA GLU A 76 -30.68 1.26 7.99
C GLU A 76 -31.78 1.03 9.03
N PRO A 77 -32.94 1.70 8.87
CA PRO A 77 -34.03 1.52 9.81
C PRO A 77 -34.37 0.02 9.87
N PRO A 78 -34.70 -0.50 11.07
CA PRO A 78 -34.97 -1.91 11.23
C PRO A 78 -36.10 -2.34 10.28
N PRO A 79 -35.97 -3.51 9.60
CA PRO A 79 -37.00 -3.97 8.69
C PRO A 79 -38.30 -4.26 9.46
N MET A 80 -39.44 -4.02 8.81
CA MET A 80 -40.72 -4.43 9.34
C MET A 80 -40.88 -5.96 9.22
N THR A 81 -41.61 -6.57 10.14
CA THR A 81 -41.82 -8.03 10.17
C THR A 81 -43.30 -8.38 10.07
N PHE A 82 -43.64 -9.34 9.21
CA PHE A 82 -44.97 -9.94 9.14
C PHE A 82 -44.94 -11.40 9.61
N ASP A 83 -45.84 -11.74 10.53
CA ASP A 83 -45.96 -13.09 11.12
C ASP A 83 -46.87 -13.96 10.24
N LEU A 84 -46.35 -15.05 9.69
CA LEU A 84 -47.11 -16.02 8.88
C LEU A 84 -47.87 -17.04 9.74
N GLY A 85 -47.78 -16.94 11.06
CA GLY A 85 -48.39 -17.88 11.99
C GLY A 85 -47.51 -19.08 12.28
N VAL A 86 -48.12 -20.05 12.99
CA VAL A 86 -47.45 -21.27 13.43
C VAL A 86 -47.87 -22.41 12.54
N PHE A 87 -46.91 -22.97 11.80
CA PHE A 87 -47.09 -24.18 11.03
C PHE A 87 -46.81 -25.38 11.93
N GLN A 88 -47.76 -26.31 11.99
CA GLN A 88 -47.65 -27.53 12.77
C GLN A 88 -47.98 -28.70 11.86
N ILE A 89 -47.04 -29.63 11.71
CA ILE A 89 -47.22 -30.81 10.87
C ILE A 89 -46.60 -32.02 11.55
N ASN A 90 -47.31 -33.14 11.51
CA ASN A 90 -46.76 -34.44 11.86
C ASN A 90 -46.02 -34.98 10.64
N THR A 91 -44.79 -35.44 10.82
CA THR A 91 -44.07 -36.14 9.75
C THR A 91 -44.75 -37.48 9.49
N ALA A 92 -44.77 -37.90 8.23
CA ALA A 92 -45.37 -39.15 7.79
C ALA A 92 -44.37 -40.32 7.86
N ASP A 93 -43.49 -40.31 8.86
CA ASP A 93 -42.46 -41.33 9.01
C ASP A 93 -43.11 -42.65 9.46
N ILE A 94 -42.68 -43.76 8.85
CA ILE A 94 -43.25 -45.10 9.06
C ILE A 94 -42.83 -45.68 10.41
N ASP A 95 -41.64 -45.31 10.89
CA ASP A 95 -41.01 -45.93 12.06
C ASP A 95 -41.21 -45.14 13.37
N GLU A 96 -41.25 -43.81 13.32
CA GLU A 96 -41.46 -42.95 14.50
C GLU A 96 -42.15 -41.63 14.13
N PRO A 97 -43.30 -41.26 14.74
CA PRO A 97 -44.00 -40.02 14.41
C PRO A 97 -43.24 -38.81 14.99
N HIS A 98 -42.71 -37.94 14.13
CA HIS A 98 -42.12 -36.67 14.55
C HIS A 98 -43.12 -35.53 14.40
N PHE A 99 -43.01 -34.54 15.30
CA PHE A 99 -43.80 -33.32 15.25
C PHE A 99 -42.91 -32.13 14.90
N VAL A 100 -43.24 -31.43 13.82
CA VAL A 100 -42.54 -30.23 13.38
C VAL A 100 -43.42 -29.02 13.64
N ARG A 101 -42.92 -28.11 14.47
CA ARG A 101 -43.52 -26.80 14.73
C ARG A 101 -42.58 -25.71 14.22
N MET A 102 -43.04 -24.94 13.24
CA MET A 102 -42.29 -23.82 12.68
C MET A 102 -43.05 -22.51 12.85
N LYS A 103 -42.31 -21.44 13.11
CA LYS A 103 -42.83 -20.07 13.09
C LYS A 103 -41.99 -19.25 12.11
N ILE A 104 -42.64 -18.65 11.11
CA ILE A 104 -41.96 -17.95 10.03
C ILE A 104 -42.31 -16.46 10.08
N TYR A 105 -41.28 -15.62 10.01
CA TYR A 105 -41.40 -14.17 9.91
C TYR A 105 -40.85 -13.70 8.57
N LEU A 106 -41.62 -12.87 7.86
CA LEU A 106 -41.17 -12.19 6.65
C LEU A 106 -40.67 -10.80 7.00
N ALA A 107 -39.39 -10.52 6.76
CA ALA A 107 -38.80 -9.20 6.93
C ALA A 107 -38.89 -8.42 5.61
N TYR A 108 -39.35 -7.17 5.65
CA TYR A 108 -39.46 -6.30 4.49
C TYR A 108 -39.05 -4.85 4.80
N PRO A 109 -38.64 -4.06 3.79
CA PRO A 109 -38.22 -2.67 4.02
C PRO A 109 -39.38 -1.78 4.49
N GLU A 110 -39.14 -0.92 5.47
CA GLU A 110 -40.12 0.03 6.05
C GLU A 110 -40.80 0.91 4.99
N LYS A 111 -40.06 1.27 3.93
CA LYS A 111 -40.53 2.17 2.87
C LYS A 111 -41.54 1.54 1.90
N SER A 112 -41.86 0.26 2.06
CA SER A 112 -42.81 -0.42 1.18
C SER A 112 -44.22 -0.43 1.77
N THR A 113 -44.87 0.74 1.74
CA THR A 113 -46.26 0.92 2.20
C THR A 113 -47.24 0.01 1.45
N ALA A 114 -46.98 -0.25 0.16
CA ALA A 114 -47.79 -1.16 -0.65
C ALA A 114 -47.73 -2.60 -0.13
N LEU A 115 -46.52 -3.11 0.18
CA LEU A 115 -46.36 -4.46 0.74
C LEU A 115 -46.99 -4.56 2.14
N SER A 116 -46.85 -3.53 2.98
CA SER A 116 -47.50 -3.52 4.30
C SER A 116 -49.03 -3.59 4.18
N LEU A 117 -49.61 -2.91 3.20
CA LEU A 117 -51.06 -2.93 2.96
C LEU A 117 -51.52 -4.30 2.44
N GLU A 118 -50.82 -4.86 1.45
CA GLU A 118 -51.15 -6.18 0.89
C GLU A 118 -51.01 -7.31 1.92
N LEU A 119 -49.94 -7.29 2.73
CA LEU A 119 -49.74 -8.28 3.78
C LEU A 119 -50.80 -8.13 4.89
N GLY A 120 -51.17 -6.90 5.24
CA GLY A 120 -52.25 -6.63 6.19
C GLY A 120 -53.62 -7.16 5.75
N GLN A 121 -53.91 -7.14 4.44
CA GLN A 121 -55.15 -7.70 3.88
C GLN A 121 -55.18 -9.23 3.83
N ARG A 122 -54.02 -9.89 3.87
CA ARG A 122 -53.88 -11.35 3.76
C ARG A 122 -53.84 -12.07 5.11
N LYS A 123 -53.92 -11.31 6.21
CA LYS A 123 -53.98 -11.83 7.57
C LYS A 123 -55.42 -12.21 7.95
#